data_AF-A0A7Y9L7V1-F1
#
_entry.id   AF-A0A7Y9L7V1-F1
#
_cell.length_a   1.000
_cell.length_b   1.000
_cell.length_c   1.000
_cell.angle_alpha   90.00
_cell.angle_beta   90.00
_cell.angle_gamma   90.00
#
_symmetry.space_group_name_H-M   'P 1'
#
loop_
_entity.id
_entity.type
_entity.pdbx_description
1 polymer ?
#
loop_
_entity_poly.entity_id
_entity_poly.type
_entity_poly.pdbx_seq_one_letter_code
_entity_poly.pdbx_strand_id
1 'polypeptide(L)'
;MKKAIFILVILFAFSKCFAQGTGYSLPLPEKWKSETIPFPIDFAPSIPYQGIEEIRFTPGWGDANSNDYWGYTFLWFVDGTPQINTGLLNVYLTTYFDGLYHSNNKSSPDSTGFTKTTIEKIATATGDQETYSGKISTLNFLTKKPIIFFITVHIQNYSVAKSSALFFEISPKPYENPVWQELDNIVQGFQIQQ
;
A
#
# COMPACT_ATOMS: atom_id res chain seq x y z
N MET A 1 39.51 23.01 19.96
CA MET A 1 38.60 22.27 19.07
C MET A 1 37.25 22.16 19.76
N LYS A 2 36.28 23.01 19.39
CA LYS A 2 34.98 23.09 20.05
C LYS A 2 34.07 22.00 19.47
N LYS A 3 33.68 21.02 20.28
CA LYS A 3 32.68 20.00 19.91
C LYS A 3 31.32 20.69 19.87
N ALA A 4 30.77 20.88 18.67
CA ALA A 4 29.40 21.35 18.52
C ALA A 4 28.47 20.17 18.85
N ILE A 5 27.74 20.30 19.96
CA ILE A 5 26.64 19.39 20.33
C ILE A 5 25.41 19.92 19.59
N PHE A 6 24.94 19.19 18.59
CA PHE A 6 23.68 19.47 17.91
C PHE A 6 22.56 18.83 18.72
N ILE A 7 21.73 19.66 19.36
CA ILE A 7 20.55 19.22 20.10
C ILE A 7 19.36 19.30 19.14
N LEU A 8 18.78 18.16 18.79
CA LEU A 8 17.55 18.08 18.01
C LEU A 8 16.37 18.44 18.94
N VAL A 9 15.80 19.63 18.75
CA VAL A 9 14.58 20.06 19.44
C VAL A 9 13.38 19.48 18.71
N ILE A 10 12.76 18.44 19.29
CA ILE A 10 11.46 17.92 18.84
C ILE A 10 10.39 18.82 19.46
N LEU A 11 9.82 19.71 18.64
CA LEU A 11 8.61 20.46 18.98
C LEU A 11 7.41 19.51 18.92
N PHE A 12 6.95 19.03 20.09
CA PHE A 12 5.62 18.45 20.23
C PHE A 12 4.58 19.56 20.10
N ALA A 13 4.18 19.87 18.86
CA ALA A 13 2.89 20.49 18.65
C ALA A 13 1.82 19.44 18.98
N PHE A 14 1.24 19.52 20.18
CA PHE A 14 -0.03 18.89 20.49
C PHE A 14 -1.12 19.60 19.68
N SER A 15 -1.16 19.34 18.38
CA SER A 15 -2.41 19.42 17.65
C SER A 15 -3.31 18.36 18.29
N LYS A 16 -4.43 18.78 18.88
CA LYS A 16 -5.55 17.88 19.12
C LYS A 16 -6.01 17.40 17.76
N CYS A 17 -5.32 16.41 17.20
CA CYS A 17 -5.85 15.61 16.12
C CYS A 17 -7.03 14.90 16.78
N PHE A 18 -8.24 15.28 16.40
CA PHE A 18 -9.36 14.36 16.55
C PHE A 18 -8.93 13.13 15.76
N ALA A 19 -8.45 12.11 16.47
CA ALA A 19 -8.54 10.74 16.00
C ALA A 19 -10.03 10.41 15.98
N GLN A 20 -10.74 10.98 15.00
CA GLN A 20 -12.03 10.49 14.61
C GLN A 20 -11.72 9.07 14.15
N GLY A 21 -12.15 8.08 14.94
CA GLY A 21 -11.95 6.69 14.59
C GLY A 21 -12.35 6.55 13.13
N THR A 22 -11.46 5.94 12.35
CA THR A 22 -11.80 5.56 10.98
C THR A 22 -13.13 4.80 11.09
N GLY A 23 -14.14 5.15 10.30
CA GLY A 23 -15.47 4.53 10.36
C GLY A 23 -15.47 3.07 9.91
N TYR A 24 -14.36 2.35 10.17
CA TYR A 24 -14.04 1.01 9.75
C TYR A 24 -12.98 0.42 10.70
N SER A 25 -12.87 -0.90 10.72
CA SER A 25 -11.75 -1.63 11.31
C SER A 25 -11.02 -2.42 10.24
N LEU A 26 -9.69 -2.33 10.26
CA LEU A 26 -8.79 -3.12 9.42
C LEU A 26 -7.94 -4.02 10.34
N PRO A 27 -7.99 -5.36 10.19
CA PRO A 27 -7.24 -6.27 11.04
C PRO A 27 -5.74 -5.94 11.11
N LEU A 28 -5.16 -6.18 12.29
CA LEU A 28 -3.72 -6.13 12.51
C LEU A 28 -3.33 -7.42 13.25
N PRO A 29 -2.88 -8.46 12.53
CA PRO A 29 -2.48 -9.71 13.15
C PRO A 29 -1.29 -9.53 14.10
N GLU A 30 -1.09 -10.50 14.98
CA GLU A 30 0.00 -10.46 15.95
C GLU A 30 1.36 -10.33 15.24
N LYS A 31 2.23 -9.45 15.75
CA LYS A 31 3.60 -9.17 15.24
C LYS A 31 3.67 -8.50 13.88
N TRP A 32 2.55 -8.31 13.20
CA TRP A 32 2.51 -7.46 12.01
C TRP A 32 2.75 -6.01 12.39
N LYS A 33 3.33 -5.27 11.45
CA LYS A 33 3.52 -3.81 11.60
C LYS A 33 2.52 -3.09 10.72
N SER A 34 2.20 -1.86 11.09
CA SER A 34 1.34 -1.00 10.29
C SER A 34 1.96 0.37 10.08
N GLU A 35 1.57 1.00 8.98
CA GLU A 35 1.86 2.39 8.68
C GLU A 35 0.61 3.04 8.10
N THR A 36 0.48 4.35 8.28
CA THR A 36 -0.67 5.12 7.82
C THR A 36 -0.17 6.36 7.11
N ILE A 37 -0.64 6.57 5.88
CA ILE A 37 -0.21 7.66 5.00
C ILE A 37 -1.47 8.43 4.55
N PRO A 38 -1.57 9.74 4.76
CA PRO A 38 -2.70 10.51 4.28
C PRO A 38 -2.65 10.66 2.75
N PHE A 39 -3.83 10.72 2.10
CA PHE A 39 -3.92 11.26 0.75
C PHE A 39 -3.98 12.80 0.78
N PRO A 40 -3.45 13.49 -0.25
CA PRO A 40 -2.68 12.94 -1.37
C PRO A 40 -1.36 12.34 -0.89
N ILE A 41 -0.95 11.21 -1.47
CA ILE A 41 0.29 10.53 -1.09
C ILE A 41 1.47 11.39 -1.55
N ASP A 42 2.31 11.84 -0.60
CA ASP A 42 3.41 12.78 -0.86
C ASP A 42 4.37 12.32 -1.97
N PHE A 43 4.66 11.01 -2.05
CA PHE A 43 5.53 10.45 -3.07
C PHE A 43 4.82 10.11 -4.38
N ALA A 44 3.49 10.14 -4.43
CA ALA A 44 2.68 9.83 -5.60
C ALA A 44 1.50 10.83 -5.77
N PRO A 45 1.75 12.15 -5.78
CA PRO A 45 0.69 13.15 -5.64
C PRO A 45 -0.22 13.27 -6.87
N SER A 46 0.13 12.64 -8.00
CA SER A 46 -0.72 12.60 -9.19
C SER A 46 -1.83 11.55 -9.13
N ILE A 47 -1.86 10.70 -8.09
CA ILE A 47 -3.00 9.81 -7.82
C ILE A 47 -4.13 10.67 -7.24
N PRO A 48 -5.26 10.86 -7.95
CA PRO A 48 -6.20 11.95 -7.68
C PRO A 48 -7.25 11.59 -6.62
N TYR A 49 -6.84 10.93 -5.54
CA TYR A 49 -7.72 10.52 -4.45
C TYR A 49 -7.56 11.38 -3.21
N GLN A 50 -8.58 11.33 -2.36
CA GLN A 50 -8.62 11.86 -1.00
C GLN A 50 -8.98 10.71 -0.07
N GLY A 51 -8.49 10.73 1.17
CA GLY A 51 -8.66 9.64 2.12
C GLY A 51 -7.35 9.25 2.78
N ILE A 52 -7.17 7.95 3.02
CA ILE A 52 -6.03 7.42 3.76
C ILE A 52 -5.53 6.10 3.16
N GLU A 53 -4.23 5.91 3.21
CA GLU A 53 -3.58 4.63 2.99
C GLU A 53 -3.21 4.00 4.33
N GLU A 54 -3.56 2.73 4.52
CA GLU A 54 -3.14 1.93 5.66
C GLU A 54 -2.43 0.67 5.21
N ILE A 55 -1.19 0.50 5.65
CA ILE A 55 -0.33 -0.61 5.28
C ILE A 55 -0.29 -1.62 6.42
N ARG A 56 -0.18 -2.91 6.08
CA ARG A 56 0.05 -4.04 6.98
C ARG A 56 1.24 -4.84 6.44
N PHE A 57 2.35 -4.82 7.17
CA PHE A 57 3.57 -5.55 6.84
C PHE A 57 3.62 -6.88 7.58
N THR A 58 3.91 -7.96 6.85
CA THR A 58 4.19 -9.25 7.48
C THR A 58 5.41 -9.15 8.41
N PRO A 59 5.55 -10.06 9.40
CA PRO A 59 6.69 -10.03 10.32
C PRO A 59 8.04 -10.14 9.60
N GLY A 60 8.09 -10.86 8.47
CA GLY A 60 9.27 -11.10 7.65
C GLY A 60 9.50 -10.14 6.49
N TRP A 61 8.68 -9.08 6.34
CA TRP A 61 8.66 -8.21 5.14
C TRP A 61 10.04 -7.72 4.67
N GLY A 62 10.92 -7.33 5.61
CA GLY A 62 12.26 -6.79 5.31
C GLY A 62 13.38 -7.83 5.27
N ASP A 63 13.12 -9.10 5.57
CA ASP A 63 14.13 -10.16 5.62
C ASP A 63 14.09 -11.00 4.34
N ALA A 64 15.14 -10.88 3.53
CA ALA A 64 15.27 -11.59 2.25
C ALA A 64 15.28 -13.12 2.37
N ASN A 65 15.54 -13.67 3.56
CA ASN A 65 15.49 -15.11 3.82
C ASN A 65 14.13 -15.58 4.33
N SER A 66 13.20 -14.66 4.62
CA SER A 66 11.86 -15.02 5.10
C SER A 66 10.97 -15.54 3.96
N ASN A 67 10.04 -16.41 4.33
CA ASN A 67 8.92 -16.79 3.46
C ASN A 67 7.97 -15.61 3.21
N ASP A 68 7.96 -14.62 4.09
CA ASP A 68 7.09 -13.45 4.00
C ASP A 68 7.82 -12.23 3.43
N TYR A 69 9.01 -12.42 2.83
CA TYR A 69 9.79 -11.33 2.25
C TYR A 69 8.95 -10.52 1.27
N TRP A 70 8.84 -9.21 1.51
CA TRP A 70 7.94 -8.31 0.78
C TRP A 70 6.47 -8.76 0.69
N GLY A 71 6.00 -9.57 1.63
CA GLY A 71 4.58 -9.83 1.82
C GLY A 71 3.95 -8.66 2.57
N TYR A 72 3.01 -7.95 1.97
CA TYR A 72 2.27 -6.88 2.63
C TYR A 72 0.96 -6.61 1.91
N THR A 73 0.04 -5.97 2.61
CA THR A 73 -1.18 -5.43 2.02
C THR A 73 -1.29 -3.95 2.36
N PHE A 74 -1.85 -3.17 1.45
CA PHE A 74 -2.29 -1.83 1.78
C PHE A 74 -3.72 -1.59 1.35
N LEU A 75 -4.45 -0.85 2.18
CA LEU A 75 -5.78 -0.34 1.93
C LEU A 75 -5.66 1.11 1.49
N TRP A 76 -6.20 1.47 0.33
CA TRP A 76 -6.59 2.84 0.05
C TRP A 76 -8.07 3.00 0.37
N PHE A 77 -8.36 3.63 1.51
CA PHE A 77 -9.72 4.00 1.87
C PHE A 77 -9.98 5.43 1.44
N VAL A 78 -10.72 5.58 0.35
CA VAL A 78 -10.82 6.83 -0.40
C VAL A 78 -12.26 7.33 -0.46
N ASP A 79 -12.40 8.65 -0.60
CA ASP A 79 -13.70 9.30 -0.67
C ASP A 79 -14.45 8.95 -1.97
N GLY A 80 -15.76 8.72 -1.85
CA GLY A 80 -16.66 8.44 -2.95
C GLY A 80 -16.48 7.04 -3.54
N THR A 81 -16.85 6.89 -4.81
CA THR A 81 -16.71 5.65 -5.58
C THR A 81 -15.94 5.94 -6.87
N PRO A 82 -14.60 6.04 -6.80
CA PRO A 82 -13.79 6.40 -7.96
C PRO A 82 -13.99 5.40 -9.09
N GLN A 83 -13.87 5.87 -10.33
CA GLN A 83 -13.83 4.97 -11.48
C GLN A 83 -12.51 4.21 -11.47
N ILE A 84 -12.59 2.87 -11.39
CA ILE A 84 -11.44 1.97 -11.42
C ILE A 84 -11.55 1.09 -12.66
N ASN A 85 -10.43 0.91 -13.34
CA ASN A 85 -10.28 -0.07 -14.42
C ASN A 85 -8.80 -0.46 -14.55
N THR A 86 -8.51 -1.49 -15.36
CA THR A 86 -7.15 -1.96 -15.59
C THR A 86 -6.20 -0.85 -16.04
N GLY A 87 -6.63 0.04 -16.95
CA GLY A 87 -5.81 1.14 -17.46
C GLY A 87 -5.39 2.11 -16.35
N LEU A 88 -6.33 2.52 -15.51
CA LEU A 88 -6.07 3.41 -14.37
C LEU A 88 -5.21 2.72 -13.30
N LEU A 89 -5.49 1.46 -12.97
CA LEU A 89 -4.69 0.71 -12.00
C LEU A 89 -3.23 0.58 -12.46
N ASN A 90 -2.97 0.32 -13.75
CA ASN A 90 -1.62 0.28 -14.29
C ASN A 90 -0.90 1.63 -14.12
N VAL A 91 -1.58 2.74 -14.44
CA VAL A 91 -1.01 4.09 -14.27
C VAL A 91 -0.71 4.36 -12.79
N TYR A 92 -1.69 4.17 -11.90
CA TYR A 92 -1.54 4.51 -10.48
C TYR A 92 -0.51 3.63 -9.78
N LEU A 93 -0.46 2.33 -10.05
CA LEU A 93 0.56 1.46 -9.47
C LEU A 93 1.95 1.81 -10.02
N THR A 94 2.08 2.15 -11.30
CA THR A 94 3.38 2.62 -11.84
C THR A 94 3.83 3.89 -11.14
N THR A 95 2.95 4.89 -11.02
CA THR A 95 3.21 6.14 -10.29
C THR A 95 3.60 5.87 -8.83
N TYR A 96 2.86 5.01 -8.13
CA TYR A 96 3.08 4.69 -6.73
C TYR A 96 4.47 4.08 -6.50
N PHE A 97 4.83 3.05 -7.27
CA PHE A 97 6.10 2.35 -7.09
C PHE A 97 7.32 3.16 -7.56
N ASP A 98 7.19 3.95 -8.62
CA ASP A 98 8.24 4.90 -9.03
C ASP A 98 8.48 5.93 -7.92
N GLY A 99 7.41 6.58 -7.44
CA GLY A 99 7.46 7.57 -6.38
C GLY A 99 8.05 7.03 -5.08
N LEU A 100 7.61 5.83 -4.67
CA LEU A 100 8.09 5.15 -3.47
C LEU A 100 9.61 4.89 -3.55
N TYR A 101 10.09 4.44 -4.70
CA TYR A 101 11.52 4.21 -4.93
C TYR A 101 12.31 5.52 -4.84
N HIS A 102 11.89 6.58 -5.53
CA HIS A 102 12.58 7.87 -5.53
C HIS A 102 12.57 8.53 -4.15
N SER A 103 11.46 8.48 -3.42
CA SER A 103 11.34 9.04 -2.07
C SER A 103 12.35 8.42 -1.09
N ASN A 104 12.58 7.11 -1.21
CA ASN A 104 13.55 6.38 -0.40
C ASN A 104 14.99 6.46 -0.94
N ASN A 105 15.20 6.90 -2.18
CA ASN A 105 16.50 6.91 -2.85
C ASN A 105 16.82 8.25 -3.53
N LYS A 106 16.67 9.36 -2.78
CA LYS A 106 16.83 10.75 -3.28
C LYS A 106 18.18 11.08 -3.93
N SER A 107 19.20 10.24 -3.75
CA SER A 107 20.54 10.41 -4.34
C SER A 107 20.79 9.54 -5.57
N SER A 108 19.84 8.69 -5.97
CA SER A 108 19.96 7.90 -7.19
C SER A 108 19.77 8.81 -8.41
N PRO A 109 20.48 8.57 -9.53
CA PRO A 109 20.25 9.30 -10.77
C PRO A 109 18.78 9.12 -11.20
N ASP A 110 18.26 10.09 -11.97
CA ASP A 110 16.89 10.14 -12.51
C ASP A 110 16.62 8.95 -13.46
N SER A 111 16.57 7.74 -12.92
CA SER A 111 16.10 6.56 -13.65
C SER A 111 14.60 6.69 -13.77
N THR A 112 14.09 6.63 -14.99
CA THR A 112 12.66 6.58 -15.30
C THR A 112 12.32 5.28 -16.03
N GLY A 113 11.06 4.86 -15.99
CA GLY A 113 10.59 3.69 -16.75
C GLY A 113 11.11 2.34 -16.25
N PHE A 114 11.61 2.27 -15.02
CA PHE A 114 12.01 1.01 -14.39
C PHE A 114 10.82 0.24 -13.81
N THR A 115 9.71 0.91 -13.50
CA THR A 115 8.46 0.26 -13.14
C THR A 115 7.63 -0.08 -14.38
N LYS A 116 7.15 -1.32 -14.44
CA LYS A 116 6.16 -1.79 -15.41
C LYS A 116 5.09 -2.59 -14.68
N THR A 117 3.85 -2.17 -14.81
CA THR A 117 2.69 -2.87 -14.25
C THR A 117 1.94 -3.58 -15.37
N THR A 118 1.33 -4.72 -15.04
CA THR A 118 0.37 -5.39 -15.92
C THR A 118 -0.75 -5.93 -15.06
N ILE A 119 -1.88 -5.24 -15.08
CA ILE A 119 -3.09 -5.57 -14.34
C ILE A 119 -4.19 -6.03 -15.30
N GLU A 120 -4.85 -7.12 -14.94
CA GLU A 120 -6.01 -7.66 -15.63
C GLU A 120 -7.17 -7.87 -14.65
N LYS A 121 -8.40 -7.73 -15.16
CA LYS A 121 -9.60 -8.04 -14.39
C LYS A 121 -9.76 -9.56 -14.34
N ILE A 122 -10.04 -10.10 -13.17
CA ILE A 122 -10.27 -11.53 -12.96
C ILE A 122 -11.69 -11.78 -12.46
N ALA A 123 -12.01 -13.03 -12.14
CA ALA A 123 -13.27 -13.37 -11.49
C ALA A 123 -13.39 -12.61 -10.16
N THR A 124 -14.53 -11.95 -9.95
CA THR A 124 -14.78 -11.17 -8.74
C THR A 124 -14.82 -12.08 -7.52
N ALA A 125 -13.99 -11.76 -6.52
CA ALA A 125 -13.97 -12.42 -5.22
C ALA A 125 -15.23 -12.06 -4.40
N THR A 126 -15.55 -12.89 -3.41
CA THR A 126 -16.73 -12.66 -2.57
C THR A 126 -16.57 -11.37 -1.77
N GLY A 127 -17.56 -10.47 -1.86
CA GLY A 127 -17.54 -9.19 -1.17
C GLY A 127 -17.09 -8.01 -2.05
N ASP A 128 -16.44 -8.27 -3.17
CA ASP A 128 -15.96 -7.24 -4.07
C ASP A 128 -17.00 -6.83 -5.11
N GLN A 129 -16.91 -5.58 -5.59
CA GLN A 129 -17.53 -5.19 -6.85
C GLN A 129 -16.70 -5.68 -8.03
N GLU A 130 -15.38 -5.57 -7.93
CA GLU A 130 -14.43 -6.02 -8.95
C GLU A 130 -13.13 -6.49 -8.31
N THR A 131 -12.52 -7.51 -8.91
CA THR A 131 -11.21 -8.03 -8.50
C THR A 131 -10.28 -8.05 -9.69
N TYR A 132 -9.03 -7.72 -9.44
CA TYR A 132 -7.97 -7.66 -10.43
C TYR A 132 -6.76 -8.45 -9.94
N SER A 133 -5.94 -8.93 -10.86
CA SER A 133 -4.63 -9.48 -10.53
C SER A 133 -3.57 -9.03 -11.51
N GLY A 134 -2.30 -9.21 -11.17
CA GLY A 134 -1.25 -8.86 -12.11
C GLY A 134 0.16 -9.00 -11.59
N LYS A 135 1.06 -8.24 -12.23
CA LYS A 135 2.47 -8.16 -11.87
C LYS A 135 2.98 -6.73 -11.91
N ILE A 136 3.96 -6.44 -11.06
CA ILE A 136 4.69 -5.17 -10.99
C ILE A 136 6.18 -5.50 -11.03
N SER A 137 6.83 -5.21 -12.15
CA SER A 137 8.30 -5.27 -12.26
C SER A 137 8.85 -3.89 -11.89
N THR A 138 9.71 -3.80 -10.88
CA THR A 138 10.29 -2.52 -10.42
C THR A 138 11.67 -2.74 -9.77
N LEU A 139 12.20 -1.71 -9.10
CA LEU A 139 13.40 -1.78 -8.27
C LEU A 139 13.03 -1.83 -6.79
N ASN A 140 13.59 -2.79 -6.08
CA ASN A 140 13.50 -2.89 -4.63
C ASN A 140 14.24 -1.69 -4.01
N PHE A 141 13.54 -0.81 -3.29
CA PHE A 141 14.15 0.40 -2.73
C PHE A 141 15.14 0.13 -1.59
N LEU A 142 15.07 -1.04 -0.93
CA LEU A 142 16.02 -1.45 0.12
C LEU A 142 17.35 -1.91 -0.47
N THR A 143 17.30 -2.68 -1.56
CA THR A 143 18.50 -3.32 -2.15
C THR A 143 18.97 -2.71 -3.46
N LYS A 144 18.16 -1.84 -4.07
CA LYS A 144 18.34 -1.25 -5.41
C LYS A 144 18.45 -2.28 -6.55
N LYS A 145 17.91 -3.48 -6.34
CA LYS A 145 17.92 -4.57 -7.34
C LYS A 145 16.54 -4.74 -7.97
N PRO A 146 16.44 -5.25 -9.20
CA PRO A 146 15.15 -5.61 -9.79
C PRO A 146 14.36 -6.59 -8.91
N ILE A 147 13.05 -6.38 -8.83
CA ILE A 147 12.10 -7.24 -8.15
C ILE A 147 10.80 -7.29 -8.96
N ILE A 148 10.13 -8.44 -8.92
CA ILE A 148 8.79 -8.62 -9.48
C ILE A 148 7.86 -8.93 -8.32
N PHE A 149 6.79 -8.15 -8.20
CA PHE A 149 5.67 -8.43 -7.33
C PHE A 149 4.52 -9.03 -8.12
N PHE A 150 3.87 -10.03 -7.55
CA PHE A 150 2.51 -10.41 -7.89
C PHE A 150 1.55 -9.57 -7.05
N ILE A 151 0.36 -9.32 -7.57
CA ILE A 151 -0.62 -8.45 -6.92
C ILE A 151 -2.04 -8.92 -7.15
N THR A 152 -2.86 -8.89 -6.10
CA THR A 152 -4.33 -8.97 -6.17
C THR A 152 -4.90 -7.63 -5.70
N VAL A 153 -5.91 -7.12 -6.40
CA VAL A 153 -6.59 -5.87 -6.04
C VAL A 153 -8.08 -6.10 -5.87
N HIS A 154 -8.62 -5.71 -4.72
CA HIS A 154 -10.04 -5.82 -4.38
C HIS A 154 -10.67 -4.45 -4.34
N ILE A 155 -11.80 -4.28 -5.03
CA ILE A 155 -12.56 -3.03 -5.03
C ILE A 155 -13.87 -3.24 -4.27
N GLN A 156 -14.01 -2.52 -3.15
CA GLN A 156 -15.18 -2.58 -2.26
C GLN A 156 -15.78 -1.18 -2.06
N ASN A 157 -17.04 -0.98 -2.45
CA ASN A 157 -17.73 0.31 -2.41
C ASN A 157 -18.78 0.35 -1.29
N TYR A 158 -18.78 1.42 -0.51
CA TYR A 158 -19.66 1.59 0.66
C TYR A 158 -20.49 2.86 0.54
N SER A 159 -21.74 2.71 0.07
CA SER A 159 -22.64 3.84 -0.18
C SER A 159 -23.00 4.64 1.07
N VAL A 160 -23.17 3.99 2.21
CA VAL A 160 -23.50 4.65 3.50
C VAL A 160 -22.33 5.47 4.01
N ALA A 161 -21.11 4.90 3.98
CA ALA A 161 -19.89 5.60 4.36
C ALA A 161 -19.46 6.66 3.33
N LYS A 162 -20.01 6.60 2.10
CA LYS A 162 -19.59 7.41 0.94
C LYS A 162 -18.10 7.29 0.66
N SER A 163 -17.58 6.07 0.75
CA SER A 163 -16.17 5.75 0.55
C SER A 163 -16.01 4.42 -0.18
N SER A 164 -14.83 4.20 -0.73
CA SER A 164 -14.38 2.94 -1.32
C SER A 164 -13.12 2.45 -0.63
N ALA A 165 -13.04 1.14 -0.40
CA ALA A 165 -11.84 0.45 -0.01
C ALA A 165 -11.23 -0.23 -1.25
N LEU A 166 -9.98 0.10 -1.55
CA LEU A 166 -9.17 -0.60 -2.52
C LEU A 166 -8.07 -1.33 -1.77
N PHE A 167 -8.12 -2.66 -1.73
CA PHE A 167 -7.05 -3.46 -1.13
C PHE A 167 -6.07 -3.90 -2.19
N PHE A 168 -4.79 -3.89 -1.83
CA PHE A 168 -3.70 -4.31 -2.69
C PHE A 168 -2.84 -5.30 -1.92
N GLU A 169 -2.96 -6.58 -2.25
CA GLU A 169 -2.16 -7.65 -1.67
C GLU A 169 -0.93 -7.89 -2.54
N ILE A 170 0.26 -7.85 -1.95
CA ILE A 170 1.51 -7.80 -2.70
C ILE A 170 2.51 -8.79 -2.11
N SER A 171 3.14 -9.56 -3.00
CA SER A 171 4.24 -10.44 -2.64
C SER A 171 5.10 -10.78 -3.87
N PRO A 172 6.43 -10.94 -3.73
CA PRO A 172 7.26 -11.53 -4.78
C PRO A 172 7.11 -13.05 -4.87
N LYS A 173 6.38 -13.67 -3.92
CA LYS A 173 6.11 -15.10 -3.90
C LYS A 173 4.93 -15.42 -4.84
N PRO A 174 4.93 -16.59 -5.49
CA PRO A 174 3.81 -17.02 -6.33
C PRO A 174 2.54 -17.22 -5.47
N TYR A 175 1.35 -17.18 -6.10
CA TYR A 175 0.05 -17.19 -5.42
C TYR A 175 -0.20 -18.42 -4.54
N GLU A 176 0.49 -19.53 -4.79
CA GLU A 176 0.40 -20.76 -3.98
C GLU A 176 1.15 -20.65 -2.64
N ASN A 177 1.94 -19.59 -2.43
CA ASN A 177 2.65 -19.39 -1.18
C ASN A 177 1.67 -19.06 -0.04
N PRO A 178 1.84 -19.65 1.17
CA PRO A 178 0.94 -19.42 2.30
C PRO A 178 0.76 -17.97 2.73
N VAL A 179 1.71 -17.07 2.43
CA VAL A 179 1.61 -15.64 2.76
C VAL A 179 0.35 -15.01 2.17
N TRP A 180 -0.10 -15.47 1.00
CA TRP A 180 -1.32 -14.97 0.34
C TRP A 180 -2.57 -15.19 1.19
N GLN A 181 -2.66 -16.33 1.88
CA GLN A 181 -3.80 -16.58 2.76
C GLN A 181 -3.79 -15.65 3.99
N GLU A 182 -2.60 -15.25 4.47
CA GLU A 182 -2.53 -14.26 5.55
C GLU A 182 -2.95 -12.87 5.09
N LEU A 183 -2.60 -12.49 3.86
CA LEU A 183 -3.04 -11.24 3.23
C LEU A 183 -4.57 -11.25 3.01
N ASP A 184 -5.12 -12.37 2.53
CA ASP A 184 -6.55 -12.54 2.25
C ASP A 184 -7.38 -12.33 3.51
N ASN A 185 -6.88 -12.85 4.64
CA ASN A 185 -7.54 -12.71 5.94
C ASN A 185 -7.65 -11.25 6.39
N ILE A 186 -6.72 -10.37 5.99
CA ILE A 186 -6.83 -8.93 6.27
C ILE A 186 -8.00 -8.33 5.49
N VAL A 187 -8.07 -8.63 4.19
CA VAL A 187 -9.12 -8.11 3.29
C VAL A 187 -10.49 -8.60 3.76
N GLN A 188 -10.63 -9.89 4.06
CA GLN A 188 -11.89 -10.49 4.52
C GLN A 188 -12.31 -10.01 5.91
N GLY A 189 -11.34 -9.68 6.77
CA GLY A 189 -11.61 -9.17 8.11
C GLY A 189 -11.88 -7.66 8.17
N PHE A 190 -11.79 -6.94 7.05
CA PHE A 190 -12.17 -5.52 7.00
C PHE A 190 -13.67 -5.35 7.24
N GLN A 191 -14.04 -4.35 8.04
CA GLN A 191 -15.43 -4.06 8.36
C GLN A 191 -15.66 -2.55 8.42
N ILE A 192 -16.75 -2.05 7.85
CA ILE A 192 -17.24 -0.68 8.12
C ILE A 192 -17.92 -0.69 9.49
N GLN A 193 -17.57 0.27 10.35
CA GLN A 193 -18.22 0.47 11.64
C GLN A 193 -19.49 1.31 11.41
N GLN A 194 -20.64 0.74 11.79
CA GLN A 194 -21.95 1.39 11.72
C GLN A 194 -22.19 2.29 12.94
#